data_AF-A0A7Z0EHX4-F1
#
_entry.id   AF-A0A7Z0EHX4-F1
#
_cell.length_a   1.000
_cell.length_b   1.000
_cell.length_c   1.000
_cell.angle_alpha   90.00
_cell.angle_beta   90.00
_cell.angle_gamma   90.00
#
_symmetry.space_group_name_H-M   'P 1'
#
loop_
_entity.id
_entity.type
_entity.pdbx_description
1 polymer ?
#
loop_
_entity_poly.entity_id
_entity_poly.type
_entity_poly.pdbx_seq_one_letter_code
_entity_poly.pdbx_strand_id
1 'polypeptide(L)'
;MTEARDPWSTGTASSRDQRLRLHRRTIVHGGRHFTVVSPRPSDPWRFGVRVDEYTMISSDVAGTRVLARLLWGLSYQRRPDTVLLIDSPHLVPNPWDGLPSPPVAFVPVPLSTVDASAVRRIRRHRLSRRPSEGGLTWNTHGYPAALAADTARQRDRWEGRWEIEHAWTEPVNGPRVRTFGDFVTISGDRRTLRRWALDVGGLGRFWHADQSCAEPDSDFAFDVHAIRHFHRQVSIATRARSEVMGAAEAPADPRLLSDRIACHAKAVAARGQGPWDPLRPMFLP
;
A
#
# COMPACT_ATOMS: atom_id res chain seq x y z
N MET A 1 -8.48 24.70 27.23
CA MET A 1 -9.72 24.15 26.66
C MET A 1 -9.49 23.96 25.17
N THR A 2 -8.97 22.80 24.79
CA THR A 2 -8.69 22.44 23.40
C THR A 2 -9.79 21.45 23.03
N GLU A 3 -10.69 21.83 22.11
CA GLU A 3 -11.71 20.93 21.59
C GLU A 3 -11.04 19.64 21.10
N ALA A 4 -11.36 18.53 21.76
CA ALA A 4 -11.02 17.21 21.28
C ALA A 4 -11.77 17.00 19.96
N ARG A 5 -11.05 17.08 18.84
CA ARG A 5 -11.61 16.62 17.57
C ARG A 5 -11.90 15.13 17.71
N ASP A 6 -13.16 14.78 17.50
CA ASP A 6 -13.63 13.41 17.46
C ASP A 6 -12.73 12.60 16.48
N PRO A 7 -12.05 11.52 16.95
CA PRO A 7 -11.26 10.66 16.08
C PRO A 7 -12.08 10.02 14.93
N TRP A 8 -13.41 10.10 15.02
CA TRP A 8 -14.37 9.62 14.03
C TRP A 8 -14.89 10.70 13.07
N SER A 9 -14.49 11.97 13.21
CA SER A 9 -15.00 13.04 12.33
C SER A 9 -14.47 12.88 10.90
N THR A 10 -15.29 12.35 10.00
CA THR A 10 -15.04 12.38 8.57
C THR A 10 -15.58 13.70 8.02
N GLY A 11 -14.72 14.71 7.91
CA GLY A 11 -15.06 15.94 7.19
C GLY A 11 -15.56 15.61 5.78
N THR A 12 -16.53 16.39 5.29
CA THR A 12 -17.13 16.23 3.96
C THR A 12 -16.04 16.31 2.89
N ALA A 13 -15.80 15.20 2.19
CA ALA A 13 -14.78 15.12 1.15
C ALA A 13 -15.10 16.12 0.01
N SER A 14 -14.14 16.99 -0.32
CA SER A 14 -14.31 17.96 -1.41
C SER A 14 -14.45 17.24 -2.77
N SER A 15 -14.97 17.92 -3.80
CA SER A 15 -15.07 17.34 -5.16
C SER A 15 -13.70 16.95 -5.76
N ARG A 16 -12.60 17.57 -5.31
CA ARG A 16 -11.22 17.16 -5.64
C ARG A 16 -10.84 15.85 -4.94
N ASP A 17 -11.34 15.61 -3.74
CA ASP A 17 -11.11 14.37 -2.98
C ASP A 17 -11.89 13.17 -3.54
N GLN A 18 -12.77 13.39 -4.52
CA GLN A 18 -13.53 12.35 -5.21
C GLN A 18 -12.92 11.92 -6.55
N ARG A 19 -11.88 12.61 -7.03
CA ARG A 19 -11.25 12.36 -8.33
C ARG A 19 -9.77 12.08 -8.17
N LEU A 20 -9.29 11.00 -8.78
CA LEU A 20 -7.86 10.70 -8.90
C LEU A 20 -7.43 10.92 -10.33
N ARG A 21 -6.44 11.79 -10.53
CA ARG A 21 -5.85 12.00 -11.85
C ARG A 21 -4.66 11.07 -12.01
N LEU A 22 -4.65 10.27 -13.06
CA LEU A 22 -3.70 9.19 -13.26
C LEU A 22 -3.09 9.26 -14.65
N HIS A 23 -1.93 8.64 -14.82
CA HIS A 23 -1.28 8.44 -16.10
C HIS A 23 -1.74 7.12 -16.73
N ARG A 24 -1.89 7.14 -18.05
CA ARG A 24 -2.23 5.99 -18.86
C ARG A 24 -1.10 5.71 -19.84
N ARG A 25 -0.70 4.45 -19.94
CA ARG A 25 0.23 3.97 -20.96
C ARG A 25 -0.25 2.65 -21.53
N THR A 26 0.10 2.35 -22.77
CA THR A 26 -0.24 1.09 -23.40
C THR A 26 1.01 0.25 -23.68
N ILE A 27 0.91 -1.04 -23.40
CA ILE A 27 1.91 -2.05 -23.76
C ILE A 27 1.24 -3.09 -24.64
N VAL A 28 1.89 -3.40 -25.75
CA VAL A 28 1.51 -4.55 -26.58
C VAL A 28 2.37 -5.76 -26.22
N HIS A 29 1.70 -6.88 -25.92
CA HIS A 29 2.32 -8.16 -25.59
C HIS A 29 1.42 -9.33 -25.99
N GLY A 30 1.94 -10.31 -26.74
CA GLY A 30 1.18 -11.50 -27.12
C GLY A 30 -0.13 -11.20 -27.85
N GLY A 31 -0.16 -10.16 -28.69
CA GLY A 31 -1.37 -9.71 -29.39
C GLY A 31 -2.37 -8.91 -28.52
N ARG A 32 -2.10 -8.75 -27.21
CA ARG A 32 -2.97 -8.02 -26.27
C ARG A 32 -2.46 -6.62 -26.01
N HIS A 33 -3.39 -5.69 -25.77
CA HIS A 33 -3.12 -4.30 -25.41
C HIS A 33 -3.36 -4.09 -23.92
N PHE A 34 -2.28 -4.12 -23.14
CA PHE A 34 -2.32 -3.80 -21.72
C PHE A 34 -2.42 -2.30 -21.52
N THR A 35 -3.46 -1.86 -20.83
CA THR A 35 -3.59 -0.50 -20.31
C THR A 35 -2.98 -0.46 -18.91
N VAL A 36 -1.84 0.20 -18.77
CA VAL A 36 -1.21 0.42 -17.48
C VAL A 36 -1.61 1.79 -16.96
N VAL A 37 -2.26 1.80 -15.80
CA VAL A 37 -2.63 3.00 -15.07
C VAL A 37 -1.68 3.18 -13.91
N SER A 38 -1.16 4.38 -13.70
CA SER A 38 -0.28 4.69 -12.58
C SER A 38 -0.62 6.06 -11.99
N PRO A 39 -0.26 6.33 -10.72
CA PRO A 39 -0.15 7.69 -10.23
C PRO A 39 0.76 8.55 -11.14
N ARG A 40 0.60 9.86 -11.07
CA ARG A 40 1.45 10.80 -11.82
C ARG A 40 2.78 10.92 -11.11
N PRO A 41 3.92 10.98 -11.83
CA PRO A 41 5.23 11.11 -11.18
C PRO A 41 5.37 12.30 -10.21
N SER A 42 4.61 13.37 -10.43
CA SER A 42 4.56 14.56 -9.56
C SER A 42 3.75 14.36 -8.28
N ASP A 43 2.98 13.28 -8.17
CA ASP A 43 2.16 13.03 -6.99
C ASP A 43 3.07 12.73 -5.77
N PRO A 44 2.74 13.26 -4.59
CA PRO A 44 3.66 13.27 -3.44
C PRO A 44 3.72 11.92 -2.70
N TRP A 45 2.81 10.99 -3.00
CA TRP A 45 2.66 9.75 -2.24
C TRP A 45 3.84 8.80 -2.47
N ARG A 46 4.28 8.16 -1.39
CA ARG A 46 5.42 7.24 -1.39
C ARG A 46 5.05 5.94 -0.71
N PHE A 47 5.53 4.83 -1.27
CA PHE A 47 5.24 3.49 -0.79
C PHE A 47 6.55 2.71 -0.60
N GLY A 48 6.65 2.01 0.53
CA GLY A 48 7.64 0.96 0.75
C GLY A 48 6.99 -0.40 0.51
N VAL A 49 7.66 -1.30 -0.20
CA VAL A 49 7.19 -2.66 -0.46
C VAL A 49 8.29 -3.62 0.02
N ARG A 50 7.93 -4.55 0.89
CA ARG A 50 8.79 -5.66 1.33
C ARG A 50 8.12 -6.97 0.94
N VAL A 51 8.90 -7.90 0.42
CA VAL A 51 8.44 -9.25 0.07
C VAL A 51 9.22 -10.23 0.94
N ASP A 52 8.52 -10.87 1.87
CA ASP A 52 9.09 -11.87 2.78
C ASP A 52 8.10 -13.06 2.90
N GLU A 53 7.74 -13.50 4.12
CA GLU A 53 6.62 -14.42 4.34
C GLU A 53 5.29 -13.88 3.76
N TYR A 54 5.08 -12.56 3.91
CA TYR A 54 3.96 -11.82 3.32
C TYR A 54 4.50 -10.62 2.53
N THR A 55 3.72 -10.14 1.54
CA THR A 55 4.03 -8.86 0.90
C THR A 55 3.51 -7.72 1.76
N MET A 56 4.38 -6.89 2.31
CA MET A 56 3.97 -5.71 3.07
C MET A 56 4.07 -4.45 2.20
N ILE A 57 2.97 -3.72 2.07
CA ILE A 57 2.94 -2.39 1.46
C ILE A 57 2.79 -1.35 2.58
N SER A 58 3.70 -0.39 2.64
CA SER A 58 3.74 0.62 3.69
C SER A 58 3.69 2.03 3.11
N SER A 59 3.03 2.94 3.82
CA SER A 59 3.00 4.36 3.50
C SER A 59 2.66 5.19 4.75
N ASP A 60 2.55 6.50 4.61
CA ASP A 60 1.84 7.33 5.59
C ASP A 60 0.32 7.18 5.42
N VAL A 61 -0.46 7.78 6.32
CA VAL A 61 -1.93 7.73 6.27
C VAL A 61 -2.48 8.32 4.96
N ALA A 62 -1.82 9.35 4.40
CA ALA A 62 -2.26 9.96 3.16
C ALA A 62 -2.08 9.00 1.97
N GLY A 63 -0.94 8.33 1.88
CA GLY A 63 -0.64 7.37 0.84
C GLY A 63 -1.50 6.11 0.92
N THR A 64 -1.78 5.59 2.12
CA THR A 64 -2.70 4.44 2.26
C THR A 64 -4.13 4.81 1.83
N ARG A 65 -4.63 6.00 2.17
CA ARG A 65 -5.93 6.50 1.68
C ARG A 65 -5.98 6.64 0.16
N VAL A 66 -4.88 7.03 -0.47
CA VAL A 66 -4.81 7.08 -1.93
C VAL A 66 -4.79 5.67 -2.52
N LEU A 67 -4.02 4.74 -1.94
CA LEU A 67 -4.05 3.34 -2.35
C LEU A 67 -5.47 2.76 -2.28
N ALA A 68 -6.17 2.99 -1.19
CA ALA A 68 -7.57 2.59 -1.03
C ALA A 68 -8.47 3.13 -2.14
N ARG A 69 -8.35 4.41 -2.48
CA ARG A 69 -9.09 5.05 -3.58
C ARG A 69 -8.72 4.47 -4.95
N LEU A 70 -7.45 4.13 -5.17
CA LEU A 70 -7.00 3.47 -6.39
C LEU A 70 -7.62 2.06 -6.53
N LEU A 71 -7.63 1.27 -5.44
CA LEU A 71 -8.27 -0.05 -5.41
C LEU A 71 -9.78 0.06 -5.64
N TRP A 72 -10.43 1.05 -5.04
CA TRP A 72 -11.85 1.34 -5.29
C TRP A 72 -12.09 1.63 -6.77
N GLY A 73 -11.34 2.55 -7.37
CA GLY A 73 -11.45 2.87 -8.79
C GLY A 73 -11.22 1.67 -9.69
N LEU A 74 -10.19 0.86 -9.40
CA LEU A 74 -9.87 -0.37 -10.14
C LEU A 74 -11.02 -1.39 -10.10
N SER A 75 -11.76 -1.47 -8.99
CA SER A 75 -12.89 -2.39 -8.83
C SER A 75 -14.06 -2.11 -9.80
N TYR A 76 -14.17 -0.88 -10.32
CA TYR A 76 -15.18 -0.49 -11.31
C TYR A 76 -14.69 -0.60 -12.74
N GLN A 77 -13.43 -1.00 -12.95
CA GLN A 77 -12.91 -1.16 -14.30
C GLN A 77 -13.66 -2.26 -15.04
N ARG A 78 -14.04 -1.95 -16.28
CA ARG A 78 -14.73 -2.85 -17.21
C ARG A 78 -13.88 -3.21 -18.42
N ARG A 79 -12.86 -2.39 -18.72
CA ARG A 79 -11.93 -2.66 -19.81
C ARG A 79 -10.99 -3.82 -19.43
N PRO A 80 -10.95 -4.90 -20.22
CA PRO A 80 -9.95 -5.96 -20.05
C PRO A 80 -8.53 -5.41 -20.12
N ASP A 81 -7.58 -6.19 -19.60
CA ASP A 81 -6.14 -5.89 -19.67
C ASP A 81 -5.75 -4.52 -19.09
N THR A 82 -6.49 -4.06 -18.09
CA THR A 82 -6.15 -2.86 -17.34
C THR A 82 -5.54 -3.24 -16.00
N VAL A 83 -4.33 -2.73 -15.73
CA VAL A 83 -3.64 -2.95 -14.47
C VAL A 83 -3.24 -1.63 -13.83
N LEU A 84 -3.28 -1.58 -12.51
CA LEU A 84 -2.74 -0.47 -11.73
C LEU A 84 -1.29 -0.79 -11.38
N LEU A 85 -0.36 0.12 -11.65
CA LEU A 85 1.06 -0.03 -11.34
C LEU A 85 1.54 1.06 -10.37
N ILE A 86 2.25 0.64 -9.32
CA ILE A 86 3.04 1.51 -8.45
C ILE A 86 4.51 1.19 -8.72
N ASP A 87 5.26 2.19 -9.21
CA ASP A 87 6.66 2.04 -9.63
C ASP A 87 7.57 3.22 -9.23
N SER A 88 8.74 3.32 -9.87
CA SER A 88 9.93 4.09 -9.46
C SER A 88 9.76 5.58 -9.07
N PRO A 89 8.72 6.35 -9.44
CA PRO A 89 8.49 7.69 -8.86
C PRO A 89 7.84 7.66 -7.47
N HIS A 90 7.15 6.56 -7.15
CA HIS A 90 6.35 6.41 -5.93
C HIS A 90 6.95 5.39 -4.96
N LEU A 91 7.97 4.65 -5.37
CA LEU A 91 8.64 3.68 -4.52
C LEU A 91 9.84 4.29 -3.81
N VAL A 92 9.91 4.07 -2.51
CA VAL A 92 11.06 4.36 -1.65
C VAL A 92 11.58 3.05 -1.07
N PRO A 93 12.79 2.98 -0.50
CA PRO A 93 13.21 1.82 0.27
C PRO A 93 12.19 1.46 1.36
N ASN A 94 12.05 0.18 1.67
CA ASN A 94 11.11 -0.23 2.71
C ASN A 94 11.56 0.29 4.10
N PRO A 95 10.62 0.59 5.01
CA PRO A 95 10.90 1.23 6.29
C PRO A 95 11.55 0.31 7.35
N TRP A 96 11.82 -0.96 7.04
CA TRP A 96 12.38 -1.90 8.01
C TRP A 96 13.89 -2.04 7.89
N ASP A 97 14.37 -2.36 6.69
CA ASP A 97 15.80 -2.64 6.45
C ASP A 97 16.41 -1.83 5.30
N GLY A 98 15.64 -0.87 4.77
CA GLY A 98 16.09 0.02 3.69
C GLY A 98 16.37 -0.70 2.37
N LEU A 99 15.91 -1.94 2.17
CA LEU A 99 16.01 -2.62 0.88
C LEU A 99 15.12 -1.89 -0.16
N PRO A 100 15.57 -1.74 -1.41
CA PRO A 100 14.76 -1.16 -2.47
C PRO A 100 13.44 -1.90 -2.68
N SER A 101 12.35 -1.15 -2.79
CA SER A 101 11.02 -1.72 -2.98
C SER A 101 10.81 -2.20 -4.42
N PRO A 102 10.29 -3.43 -4.63
CA PRO A 102 9.90 -3.90 -5.96
C PRO A 102 8.65 -3.16 -6.48
N PRO A 103 8.52 -2.94 -7.79
CA PRO A 103 7.25 -2.55 -8.40
C PRO A 103 6.12 -3.52 -8.07
N VAL A 104 4.94 -2.96 -7.78
CA VAL A 104 3.73 -3.73 -7.48
C VAL A 104 2.61 -3.37 -8.45
N ALA A 105 1.99 -4.39 -9.04
CA ALA A 105 0.83 -4.23 -9.91
C ALA A 105 -0.41 -4.87 -9.30
N PHE A 106 -1.50 -4.11 -9.22
CA PHE A 106 -2.81 -4.65 -8.88
C PHE A 106 -3.56 -5.05 -10.15
N VAL A 107 -4.05 -6.29 -10.17
CA VAL A 107 -4.62 -6.95 -11.35
C VAL A 107 -6.09 -7.32 -11.09
N PRO A 108 -7.05 -6.66 -11.75
CA PRO A 108 -8.46 -7.00 -11.59
C PRO A 108 -8.77 -8.28 -12.36
N VAL A 109 -9.02 -9.38 -11.64
CA VAL A 109 -9.41 -10.67 -12.24
C VAL A 109 -10.95 -10.79 -12.32
N PRO A 110 -11.49 -11.55 -13.30
CA PRO A 110 -10.79 -12.23 -14.40
C PRO A 110 -10.51 -11.31 -15.60
N LEU A 111 -10.80 -10.01 -15.52
CA LEU A 111 -10.69 -9.07 -16.65
C LEU A 111 -9.27 -8.91 -17.19
N SER A 112 -8.26 -9.11 -16.35
CA SER A 112 -6.85 -8.98 -16.71
C SER A 112 -6.07 -10.17 -16.17
N THR A 113 -5.10 -10.64 -16.95
CA THR A 113 -4.14 -11.64 -16.49
C THR A 113 -2.73 -11.15 -16.78
N VAL A 114 -1.87 -11.20 -15.76
CA VAL A 114 -0.46 -10.81 -15.87
C VAL A 114 0.39 -12.04 -15.57
N ASP A 115 1.10 -12.51 -16.59
CA ASP A 115 2.06 -13.60 -16.47
C ASP A 115 3.52 -13.07 -16.46
N ALA A 116 4.48 -13.97 -16.30
CA ALA A 116 5.90 -13.62 -16.27
C ALA A 116 6.36 -12.90 -17.54
N SER A 117 5.78 -13.22 -18.70
CA SER A 117 6.14 -12.62 -19.97
C SER A 117 5.62 -11.18 -20.09
N ALA A 118 4.40 -10.92 -19.63
CA ALA A 118 3.81 -9.59 -19.51
C ALA A 118 4.62 -8.74 -18.51
N VAL A 119 5.01 -9.29 -17.34
CA VAL A 119 5.88 -8.59 -16.38
C VAL A 119 7.22 -8.21 -17.01
N ARG A 120 7.90 -9.16 -17.68
CA ARG A 120 9.14 -8.87 -18.41
C ARG A 120 8.96 -7.76 -19.44
N ARG A 121 7.79 -7.66 -20.07
CA ARG A 121 7.49 -6.59 -21.03
C ARG A 121 7.29 -5.25 -20.31
N ILE A 122 6.48 -5.21 -19.24
CA ILE A 122 6.28 -4.02 -18.40
C ILE A 122 7.61 -3.46 -17.90
N ARG A 123 8.48 -4.32 -17.36
CA ARG A 123 9.82 -3.95 -16.88
C ARG A 123 10.69 -3.36 -17.99
N ARG A 124 10.75 -4.01 -19.16
CA ARG A 124 11.54 -3.54 -20.31
C ARG A 124 11.11 -2.14 -20.79
N HIS A 125 9.83 -1.82 -20.73
CA HIS A 125 9.32 -0.51 -21.16
C HIS A 125 9.66 0.64 -20.20
N ARG A 126 10.11 0.34 -18.97
CA ARG A 126 10.42 1.34 -17.92
C ARG A 126 9.38 2.45 -17.89
N LEU A 127 8.11 2.07 -17.71
CA LEU A 127 6.95 2.94 -17.98
C LEU A 127 7.02 4.31 -17.32
N SER A 128 7.54 4.41 -16.10
CA SER A 128 7.79 5.68 -15.41
C SER A 128 8.69 6.67 -16.19
N ARG A 129 9.59 6.18 -17.06
CA ARG A 129 10.47 7.00 -17.90
C ARG A 129 9.84 7.40 -19.23
N ARG A 130 8.69 6.83 -19.59
CA ARG A 130 7.97 7.18 -20.82
C ARG A 130 6.94 8.27 -20.54
N PRO A 131 6.76 9.24 -21.47
CA PRO A 131 5.64 10.15 -21.43
C PRO A 131 4.32 9.39 -21.30
N SER A 132 3.35 9.98 -20.60
CA SER A 132 2.00 9.43 -20.54
C SER A 132 1.32 9.55 -21.91
N GLU A 133 0.53 8.57 -22.31
CA GLU A 133 -0.30 8.60 -23.53
C GLU A 133 -1.65 9.29 -23.27
N GLY A 134 -1.66 10.25 -22.35
CA GLY A 134 -2.86 10.90 -21.82
C GLY A 134 -3.07 10.69 -20.32
N GLY A 135 -3.85 11.58 -19.72
CA GLY A 135 -4.33 11.45 -18.35
C GLY A 135 -5.72 10.83 -18.32
N LEU A 136 -6.00 10.04 -17.28
CA LEU A 136 -7.36 9.60 -16.96
C LEU A 136 -7.77 10.12 -15.59
N THR A 137 -9.05 10.35 -15.41
CA THR A 137 -9.62 10.68 -14.10
C THR A 137 -10.42 9.49 -13.63
N TRP A 138 -9.96 8.83 -12.56
CA TRP A 138 -10.78 7.87 -11.85
C TRP A 138 -11.72 8.61 -10.91
N ASN A 139 -13.01 8.45 -11.17
CA ASN A 139 -14.05 8.88 -10.25
C ASN A 139 -14.15 7.83 -9.14
N THR A 140 -13.80 8.21 -7.92
CA THR A 140 -13.97 7.38 -6.74
C THR A 140 -15.28 7.74 -6.04
N HIS A 141 -16.33 7.95 -6.84
CA HIS A 141 -17.66 8.25 -6.32
C HIS A 141 -18.17 7.08 -5.47
N GLY A 142 -18.95 7.40 -4.44
CA GLY A 142 -19.43 6.42 -3.46
C GLY A 142 -18.38 5.93 -2.47
N TYR A 143 -17.07 6.07 -2.74
CA TYR A 143 -16.03 5.62 -1.81
C TYR A 143 -16.13 6.28 -0.43
N PRO A 144 -16.27 7.62 -0.29
CA PRO A 144 -16.38 8.24 1.04
C PRO A 144 -17.60 7.74 1.82
N ALA A 145 -18.75 7.60 1.16
CA ALA A 145 -19.98 7.11 1.79
C ALA A 145 -19.85 5.63 2.20
N ALA A 146 -19.27 4.79 1.34
CA ALA A 146 -19.02 3.39 1.64
C ALA A 146 -18.03 3.23 2.79
N LEU A 147 -16.96 4.02 2.83
CA LEU A 147 -16.00 4.02 3.93
C LEU A 147 -16.65 4.48 5.23
N ALA A 148 -17.47 5.53 5.22
CA ALA A 148 -18.19 5.99 6.40
C ALA A 148 -19.16 4.93 6.94
N ALA A 149 -19.94 4.29 6.07
CA ALA A 149 -20.83 3.19 6.44
C ALA A 149 -20.06 1.99 7.00
N ASP A 150 -18.93 1.64 6.40
CA ASP A 150 -18.07 0.56 6.89
C ASP A 150 -17.49 0.89 8.27
N THR A 151 -17.07 2.14 8.47
CA THR A 151 -16.59 2.64 9.77
C THR A 151 -17.65 2.51 10.85
N ALA A 152 -18.88 2.94 10.55
CA ALA A 152 -19.99 2.84 11.48
C ALA A 152 -20.26 1.37 11.87
N ARG A 153 -20.29 0.46 10.88
CA ARG A 153 -20.43 -0.98 11.14
C ARG A 153 -19.31 -1.54 12.02
N GLN A 154 -18.05 -1.18 11.73
CA GLN A 154 -16.93 -1.61 12.56
C GLN A 154 -17.09 -1.10 14.00
N ARG A 155 -17.44 0.17 14.18
CA ARG A 155 -17.65 0.77 15.50
C ARG A 155 -18.75 0.05 16.29
N ASP A 156 -19.88 -0.23 15.67
CA ASP A 156 -20.96 -0.95 16.35
C ASP A 156 -20.57 -2.38 16.73
N ARG A 157 -19.73 -3.06 15.92
CA ARG A 157 -19.15 -4.36 16.26
C ARG A 157 -18.22 -4.26 17.48
N TRP A 158 -17.37 -3.23 17.54
CA TRP A 158 -16.47 -3.00 18.68
C TRP A 158 -17.22 -2.66 19.97
N GLU A 159 -18.32 -1.91 19.87
CA GLU A 159 -19.14 -1.50 21.01
C GLU A 159 -20.13 -2.60 21.46
N GLY A 160 -20.00 -3.83 20.95
CA GLY A 160 -20.84 -4.98 21.35
C GLY A 160 -22.31 -4.85 20.96
N ARG A 161 -22.65 -3.94 20.05
CA ARG A 161 -24.04 -3.70 19.60
C ARG A 161 -24.49 -4.61 18.46
N TRP A 162 -23.68 -5.60 18.11
CA TRP A 162 -23.98 -6.61 17.08
C TRP A 162 -23.96 -8.01 17.68
N GLU A 163 -25.01 -8.79 17.42
CA GLU A 163 -24.94 -10.25 17.53
C GLU A 163 -23.90 -10.76 16.52
N ILE A 164 -22.93 -11.52 17.02
CA ILE A 164 -21.84 -12.04 16.21
C ILE A 164 -22.37 -13.21 15.38
N GLU A 165 -22.95 -12.94 14.22
CA GLU A 165 -22.94 -13.93 13.14
C GLU A 165 -21.53 -13.96 12.57
N HIS A 166 -20.71 -14.88 13.06
CA HIS A 166 -19.50 -15.32 12.36
C HIS A 166 -19.93 -16.10 11.11
N ALA A 167 -20.48 -15.41 10.12
CA ALA A 167 -20.62 -15.94 8.78
C ALA A 167 -19.22 -16.03 8.17
N TRP A 168 -18.50 -17.09 8.54
CA TRP A 168 -17.27 -17.51 7.90
C TRP A 168 -17.59 -17.64 6.40
N THR A 169 -17.14 -16.66 5.62
CA THR A 169 -17.41 -16.64 4.19
C THR A 169 -16.31 -17.46 3.55
N GLU A 170 -16.66 -18.57 2.89
CA GLU A 170 -15.69 -19.39 2.16
C GLU A 170 -14.77 -18.49 1.30
N PRO A 171 -13.44 -18.74 1.31
CA PRO A 171 -12.53 -17.95 0.50
C PRO A 171 -12.91 -18.08 -0.98
N VAL A 172 -13.34 -16.96 -1.56
CA VAL A 172 -13.53 -16.83 -3.01
C VAL A 172 -12.22 -17.27 -3.67
N ASN A 173 -12.26 -18.17 -4.65
CA ASN A 173 -11.09 -18.65 -5.40
C ASN A 173 -10.07 -17.51 -5.62
N GLY A 174 -8.92 -17.68 -4.96
CA GLY A 174 -8.25 -16.59 -4.24
C GLY A 174 -7.73 -15.40 -5.06
N PRO A 175 -7.65 -14.21 -4.45
CA PRO A 175 -6.59 -13.26 -4.78
C PRO A 175 -5.21 -13.94 -4.78
N ARG A 176 -4.31 -13.48 -5.66
CA ARG A 176 -2.99 -14.12 -5.83
C ARG A 176 -1.90 -13.06 -5.80
N VAL A 177 -1.12 -13.08 -4.74
CA VAL A 177 0.21 -12.47 -4.74
C VAL A 177 1.15 -13.39 -5.49
N ARG A 178 1.83 -12.85 -6.49
CA ARG A 178 2.86 -13.57 -7.24
C ARG A 178 4.07 -12.68 -7.40
N THR A 179 5.23 -13.29 -7.20
CA THR A 179 6.53 -12.63 -7.33
C THR A 179 7.21 -13.12 -8.61
N PHE A 180 7.69 -12.17 -9.42
CA PHE A 180 8.37 -12.40 -10.69
C PHE A 180 9.78 -11.78 -10.64
N GLY A 181 10.63 -12.31 -9.76
CA GLY A 181 11.90 -11.68 -9.40
C GLY A 181 11.65 -10.45 -8.53
N ASP A 182 12.03 -9.26 -9.01
CA ASP A 182 11.88 -7.97 -8.34
C ASP A 182 10.54 -7.27 -8.64
N PHE A 183 9.49 -8.02 -8.97
CA PHE A 183 8.19 -7.47 -9.36
C PHE A 183 7.06 -8.28 -8.74
N VAL A 184 6.08 -7.60 -8.15
CA VAL A 184 4.95 -8.22 -7.45
C VAL A 184 3.66 -7.95 -8.22
N THR A 185 2.82 -8.97 -8.36
CA THR A 185 1.42 -8.79 -8.79
C THR A 185 0.49 -9.18 -7.66
N ILE A 186 -0.53 -8.37 -7.39
CA ILE A 186 -1.60 -8.65 -6.44
C ILE A 186 -2.90 -8.68 -7.23
N SER A 187 -3.47 -9.87 -7.37
CA SER A 187 -4.69 -10.08 -8.16
C SER A 187 -5.91 -10.15 -7.26
N GLY A 188 -7.03 -9.53 -7.63
CA GLY A 188 -8.28 -9.63 -6.88
C GLY A 188 -9.49 -9.36 -7.78
N ASP A 189 -10.62 -10.00 -7.48
CA ASP A 189 -11.87 -9.73 -8.20
C ASP A 189 -12.48 -8.38 -7.78
N ARG A 190 -13.56 -7.96 -8.45
CA ARG A 190 -14.19 -6.66 -8.16
C ARG A 190 -14.68 -6.54 -6.71
N ARG A 191 -15.18 -7.63 -6.12
CA ARG A 191 -15.69 -7.63 -4.74
C ARG A 191 -14.53 -7.49 -3.77
N THR A 192 -13.47 -8.25 -3.99
CA THR A 192 -12.23 -8.29 -3.23
C THR A 192 -11.53 -6.93 -3.25
N LEU A 193 -11.36 -6.32 -4.43
CA LEU A 193 -10.77 -4.98 -4.56
C LEU A 193 -11.57 -3.90 -3.80
N ARG A 194 -12.91 -4.00 -3.77
CA ARG A 194 -13.74 -3.07 -2.96
C ARG A 194 -13.55 -3.29 -1.47
N ARG A 195 -13.51 -4.56 -1.02
CA ARG A 195 -13.24 -4.89 0.39
C ARG A 195 -11.89 -4.33 0.81
N TRP A 196 -10.83 -4.64 0.06
CA TRP A 196 -9.48 -4.12 0.32
C TRP A 196 -9.43 -2.59 0.33
N ALA A 197 -10.16 -1.92 -0.55
CA ALA A 197 -10.25 -0.47 -0.54
C ALA A 197 -10.86 0.08 0.77
N LEU A 198 -11.80 -0.62 1.38
CA LEU A 198 -12.38 -0.21 2.66
C LEU A 198 -11.43 -0.53 3.82
N ASP A 199 -10.82 -1.71 3.84
CA ASP A 199 -9.85 -2.14 4.86
C ASP A 199 -8.67 -1.17 4.92
N VAL A 200 -8.03 -0.92 3.77
CA VAL A 200 -6.90 0.02 3.64
C VAL A 200 -7.34 1.46 3.91
N GLY A 201 -8.57 1.81 3.53
CA GLY A 201 -9.15 3.14 3.76
C GLY A 201 -9.37 3.46 5.25
N GLY A 202 -9.58 2.42 6.06
CA GLY A 202 -9.77 2.52 7.50
C GLY A 202 -8.48 2.65 8.31
N LEU A 203 -7.32 2.54 7.67
CA LEU A 203 -6.03 2.69 8.33
C LEU A 203 -5.87 4.06 9.01
N GLY A 204 -5.22 4.04 10.16
CA GLY A 204 -5.00 5.20 11.02
C GLY A 204 -6.05 5.42 12.10
N ARG A 205 -7.02 4.49 12.25
CA ARG A 205 -7.98 4.48 13.37
C ARG A 205 -7.37 3.87 14.62
N PHE A 206 -6.77 2.69 14.46
CA PHE A 206 -6.15 1.94 15.54
C PHE A 206 -4.65 1.89 15.30
N TRP A 207 -3.90 2.23 16.34
CA TRP A 207 -2.45 2.33 16.25
C TRP A 207 -1.80 1.44 17.29
N HIS A 208 -0.82 0.66 16.84
CA HIS A 208 0.06 -0.13 17.67
C HIS A 208 1.49 0.06 17.20
N ALA A 209 2.39 0.42 18.12
CA ALA A 209 3.81 0.62 17.82
C ALA A 209 4.11 1.54 16.61
N ASP A 210 3.43 2.70 16.54
CA ASP A 210 3.45 3.68 15.44
C ASP A 210 2.84 3.23 14.09
N GLN A 211 2.21 2.05 14.06
CA GLN A 211 1.64 1.46 12.85
C GLN A 211 0.14 1.20 12.99
N SER A 212 -0.56 1.30 11.88
CA SER A 212 -1.93 0.84 11.72
C SER A 212 -1.90 -0.18 10.59
N CYS A 213 -2.34 -1.40 10.86
CA CYS A 213 -2.30 -2.51 9.91
C CYS A 213 -3.71 -2.84 9.42
N ALA A 214 -3.79 -3.20 8.14
CA ALA A 214 -4.91 -3.89 7.54
C ALA A 214 -4.32 -5.14 6.88
N GLU A 215 -4.99 -6.26 7.09
CA GLU A 215 -4.68 -7.58 6.51
C GLU A 215 -5.82 -7.88 5.53
N PRO A 216 -5.83 -7.27 4.33
CA PRO A 216 -6.99 -7.33 3.44
C PRO A 216 -7.22 -8.75 2.90
N ASP A 217 -6.19 -9.59 3.02
CA ASP A 217 -6.18 -10.99 2.67
C ASP A 217 -5.50 -11.79 3.78
N SER A 218 -6.22 -11.96 4.91
CA SER A 218 -5.76 -12.68 6.11
C SER A 218 -5.33 -14.13 5.82
N ASP A 219 -5.75 -14.67 4.69
CA ASP A 219 -5.37 -16.00 4.19
C ASP A 219 -4.23 -15.90 3.14
N PHE A 220 -3.06 -15.34 3.50
CA PHE A 220 -1.74 -15.66 2.88
C PHE A 220 -1.13 -14.78 1.77
N ALA A 221 -1.39 -13.47 1.65
CA ALA A 221 -0.80 -12.77 0.50
C ALA A 221 -0.13 -11.41 0.76
N PHE A 222 -0.83 -10.44 1.35
CA PHE A 222 -0.25 -9.11 1.57
C PHE A 222 -0.95 -8.30 2.67
N ASP A 223 -0.18 -7.42 3.30
CA ASP A 223 -0.63 -6.48 4.31
C ASP A 223 -0.39 -5.05 3.87
N VAL A 224 -1.18 -4.12 4.43
CA VAL A 224 -0.98 -2.69 4.24
C VAL A 224 -0.82 -1.98 5.57
N HIS A 225 0.31 -1.28 5.71
CA HIS A 225 0.68 -0.57 6.93
C HIS A 225 0.66 0.93 6.69
N ALA A 226 -0.15 1.66 7.46
CA ALA A 226 0.04 3.09 7.64
C ALA A 226 1.01 3.31 8.80
N ILE A 227 2.05 4.12 8.58
CA ILE A 227 3.08 4.45 9.57
C ILE A 227 3.03 5.96 9.79
N ARG A 228 2.81 6.43 11.03
CA ARG A 228 2.64 7.89 11.27
C ARG A 228 3.83 8.69 10.79
N HIS A 229 5.01 8.15 11.02
CA HIS A 229 6.26 8.80 10.67
C HIS A 229 7.01 8.07 9.55
N PHE A 230 6.25 7.55 8.58
CA PHE A 230 6.75 6.76 7.45
C PHE A 230 8.06 7.28 6.85
N HIS A 231 8.11 8.55 6.46
CA HIS A 231 9.29 9.14 5.81
C HIS A 231 10.54 9.17 6.70
N ARG A 232 10.37 9.43 8.01
CA ARG A 232 11.47 9.39 8.98
C ARG A 232 11.97 7.97 9.12
N GLN A 233 11.06 7.00 9.23
CA GLN A 233 11.43 5.59 9.35
C GLN A 233 12.17 5.07 8.12
N VAL A 234 11.73 5.43 6.91
CA VAL A 234 12.45 5.13 5.66
C VAL A 234 13.86 5.75 5.66
N SER A 235 14.00 7.01 6.08
CA SER A 235 15.32 7.66 6.17
C SER A 235 16.25 6.96 7.15
N ILE A 236 15.73 6.53 8.31
CA ILE A 236 16.49 5.78 9.32
C ILE A 236 16.93 4.43 8.75
N ALA A 237 16.02 3.67 8.17
CA ALA A 237 16.30 2.34 7.61
C ALA A 237 17.32 2.42 6.46
N THR A 238 17.19 3.42 5.58
CA THR A 238 18.12 3.65 4.48
C THR A 238 19.53 3.98 5.00
N ARG A 239 19.63 4.86 5.99
CA ARG A 239 20.91 5.22 6.61
C ARG A 239 21.52 4.03 7.35
N ALA A 240 20.72 3.29 8.11
CA ALA A 240 21.18 2.11 8.84
C ALA A 240 21.73 1.05 7.87
N ARG A 241 21.02 0.80 6.76
CA ARG A 241 21.51 -0.08 5.69
C ARG A 241 22.84 0.38 5.13
N SER A 242 22.96 1.66 4.80
CA SER A 242 24.21 2.20 4.25
C SER A 242 25.38 2.07 5.22
N GLU A 243 25.17 2.34 6.51
CA GLU A 243 26.21 2.23 7.55
C GLU A 243 26.62 0.76 7.77
N VAL A 244 25.67 -0.17 7.82
CA VAL A 244 25.96 -1.61 8.00
C VAL A 244 26.66 -2.20 6.77
N MET A 245 26.19 -1.88 5.57
CA MET A 245 26.79 -2.36 4.31
C MET A 245 28.19 -1.78 4.06
N GLY A 246 28.50 -0.62 4.63
CA GLY A 246 29.82 -0.01 4.57
C GLY A 246 30.83 -0.57 5.57
N ALA A 247 30.40 -1.41 6.52
CA ALA A 247 31.29 -2.02 7.50
C ALA A 247 32.00 -3.26 6.91
N ALA A 248 33.26 -3.46 7.28
CA ALA A 248 34.08 -4.58 6.79
C ALA A 248 33.49 -5.97 7.12
N GLU A 249 32.69 -6.06 8.17
CA GLU A 249 32.08 -7.30 8.68
C GLU A 249 30.59 -7.42 8.34
N ALA A 250 30.11 -6.80 7.26
CA ALA A 250 28.71 -6.91 6.85
C ALA A 250 28.33 -8.39 6.58
N PRO A 251 27.25 -8.92 7.20
CA PRO A 251 26.83 -10.29 6.96
C PRO A 251 26.47 -10.52 5.49
N ALA A 252 26.92 -11.65 4.92
CA ALA A 252 26.55 -12.05 3.56
C ALA A 252 25.14 -12.67 3.51
N ASP A 253 24.67 -13.28 4.60
CA ASP A 253 23.33 -13.83 4.70
C ASP A 253 22.28 -12.70 4.75
N PRO A 254 21.27 -12.68 3.85
CA PRO A 254 20.29 -11.61 3.79
C PRO A 254 19.45 -11.44 5.06
N ARG A 255 19.15 -12.53 5.79
CA ARG A 255 18.33 -12.45 7.02
C ARG A 255 19.15 -11.84 8.15
N LEU A 256 20.36 -12.34 8.38
CA LEU A 256 21.29 -11.77 9.37
C LEU A 256 21.63 -10.31 9.05
N LEU A 257 21.76 -9.96 7.76
CA LEU A 257 21.95 -8.59 7.34
C LEU A 257 20.73 -7.72 7.68
N SER A 258 19.51 -8.18 7.37
CA SER A 258 18.27 -7.47 7.69
C SER A 258 18.13 -7.25 9.20
N ASP A 259 18.41 -8.28 10.01
CA ASP A 259 18.37 -8.20 11.48
C ASP A 259 19.41 -7.22 12.03
N ARG A 260 20.64 -7.24 11.49
CA ARG A 260 21.70 -6.29 11.89
C ARG A 260 21.31 -4.85 11.54
N ILE A 261 20.71 -4.63 10.37
CA ILE A 261 20.20 -3.32 9.96
C ILE A 261 19.08 -2.86 10.89
N ALA A 262 18.10 -3.72 11.19
CA ALA A 262 16.99 -3.40 12.08
C ALA A 262 17.48 -3.07 13.50
N CYS A 263 18.50 -3.77 13.99
CA CYS A 263 19.14 -3.45 15.26
C CYS A 263 19.87 -2.10 15.20
N HIS A 264 20.68 -1.87 14.17
CA HIS A 264 21.43 -0.62 13.99
C HIS A 264 20.54 0.60 13.76
N ALA A 265 19.35 0.40 13.18
CA ALA A 265 18.34 1.45 12.99
C ALA A 265 17.93 2.11 14.32
N LYS A 266 17.94 1.38 15.44
CA LYS A 266 17.69 1.96 16.78
C LYS A 266 18.76 2.99 17.15
N ALA A 267 20.03 2.68 16.89
CA ALA A 267 21.14 3.60 17.13
C ALA A 267 21.08 4.83 16.20
N VAL A 268 20.72 4.63 14.92
CA VAL A 268 20.51 5.73 13.97
C VAL A 268 19.36 6.63 14.41
N ALA A 269 18.25 6.06 14.86
CA ALA A 269 17.10 6.81 15.36
C ALA A 269 17.45 7.69 16.57
N ALA A 270 18.23 7.16 17.52
CA ALA A 270 18.66 7.87 18.73
C ALA A 270 19.55 9.10 18.47
N ARG A 271 20.22 9.17 17.31
CA ARG A 271 21.02 10.33 16.89
C ARG A 271 20.19 11.48 16.35
N GLY A 272 18.95 11.23 15.93
CA GLY A 272 18.08 12.25 15.33
C GLY A 272 17.40 13.13 16.37
N GLN A 273 17.28 14.43 16.10
CA GLN A 273 16.49 15.34 16.93
C GLN A 273 14.98 15.07 16.80
N GLY A 274 14.23 15.28 17.89
CA GLY A 274 12.77 15.20 17.96
C GLY A 274 12.24 13.87 18.50
N PRO A 275 11.11 13.87 19.24
CA PRO A 275 10.60 12.68 19.91
C PRO A 275 10.35 11.56 18.90
N TRP A 276 11.13 10.49 19.00
CA TRP A 276 10.86 9.19 18.39
C TRP A 276 10.65 8.23 19.55
N ASP A 277 9.40 7.95 19.85
CA ASP A 277 9.08 6.85 20.74
C ASP A 277 8.01 6.00 20.05
N PRO A 278 8.40 5.01 19.23
CA PRO A 278 7.46 4.11 18.58
C PRO A 278 6.75 3.23 19.62
N LEU A 279 7.23 3.20 20.87
CA LEU A 279 6.67 2.44 21.99
C LEU A 279 5.93 3.32 23.00
N ARG A 280 5.72 4.62 22.76
CA ARG A 280 4.79 5.40 23.57
C ARG A 280 3.38 5.05 23.13
N PRO A 281 2.64 4.19 23.86
CA PRO A 281 1.21 4.19 23.68
C PRO A 281 0.73 5.61 23.96
N MET A 282 0.00 6.20 23.02
CA MET A 282 -0.90 7.28 23.39
C MET A 282 -2.06 6.64 24.16
N PHE A 283 -1.79 6.14 25.36
CA PHE A 283 -2.80 6.17 26.40
C PHE A 283 -2.93 7.65 26.76
N LEU A 284 -3.97 8.29 26.25
CA LEU A 284 -4.47 9.51 26.88
C LEU A 284 -5.46 9.09 27.98
N PRO A 285 -5.52 9.85 29.08
CA PRO A 285 -6.30 9.56 30.29
C PRO A 285 -7.80 9.49 30.05
#